data_AF-A0A662YQ31-F1
#
_entry.id   AF-A0A662YQ31-F1
#
_cell.length_a   1.000
_cell.length_b   1.000
_cell.length_c   1.000
_cell.angle_alpha   90.00
_cell.angle_beta   90.00
_cell.angle_gamma   90.00
#
_symmetry.space_group_name_H-M   'P 1'
#
loop_
_entity.id
_entity.type
_entity.pdbx_description
1 polymer ?
#
loop_
_entity_poly.entity_id
_entity_poly.type
_entity_poly.pdbx_seq_one_letter_code
_entity_poly.pdbx_strand_id
1 'polypeptide(L)'
;FQVNLQCGNYEGCDVALHFNPRFDGWDKVVFNTFQNGSWEGEEKKREMPFRKGEDFELIIIVNQDGYQINVNGQEFYLFQHRMPCERVNTLDITGDVIIKSLNIIGGGAGGGMPGCGGQQGGGMPGYGGPVVPYSNMIPGGLTSKRTIIIRGMVPPGANR
;
A
#
# COMPACT_ATOMS: atom_id res chain seq x y z
N PHE A 1 10.98 -4.06 -0.38
CA PHE A 1 10.23 -2.98 -1.04
C PHE A 1 9.59 -2.10 0.02
N GLN A 2 8.93 -1.02 -0.37
CA GLN A 2 8.08 -0.22 0.52
C GLN A 2 6.75 0.11 -0.13
N VAL A 3 5.72 0.22 0.70
CA VAL A 3 4.38 0.68 0.35
C VAL A 3 4.05 1.87 1.25
N ASN A 4 3.75 3.00 0.63
CA ASN A 4 3.46 4.25 1.30
C ASN A 4 2.01 4.66 1.01
N LEU A 5 1.28 5.02 2.07
CA LEU A 5 -0.01 5.70 2.00
C LEU A 5 0.21 7.19 2.26
N GLN A 6 0.17 7.98 1.19
CA GLN A 6 0.60 9.38 1.18
C GLN A 6 -0.58 10.36 1.16
N CYS A 7 -0.35 11.53 1.75
CA CYS A 7 -1.29 12.67 1.79
C CYS A 7 -0.95 13.71 0.71
N GLY A 8 -0.63 13.25 -0.49
CA GLY A 8 -0.23 14.04 -1.64
C GLY A 8 0.49 13.17 -2.68
N ASN A 9 0.79 13.74 -3.84
CA ASN A 9 1.63 13.10 -4.86
C ASN A 9 2.75 14.07 -5.26
N TYR A 10 3.52 14.51 -4.26
CA TYR A 10 4.67 15.40 -4.42
C TYR A 10 5.75 15.02 -3.41
N GLU A 11 7.00 15.39 -3.71
CA GLU A 11 8.14 15.06 -2.86
C GLU A 11 8.00 15.72 -1.48
N GLY A 12 8.22 14.94 -0.42
CA GLY A 12 8.12 15.41 0.96
C GLY A 12 6.69 15.55 1.49
N CYS A 13 5.67 15.09 0.77
CA CYS A 13 4.32 14.99 1.34
C CYS A 13 4.28 14.03 2.54
N ASP A 14 3.32 14.23 3.44
CA ASP A 14 3.14 13.36 4.60
C ASP A 14 2.85 11.91 4.16
N VAL A 15 3.40 10.95 4.90
CA VAL A 15 3.18 9.51 4.73
C VAL A 15 2.47 8.99 5.97
N ALA A 16 1.18 8.70 5.87
CA ALA A 16 0.37 8.21 6.99
C ALA A 16 0.79 6.80 7.43
N LEU A 17 1.09 5.93 6.47
CA LEU A 17 1.64 4.59 6.68
C LEU A 17 2.82 4.38 5.74
N HIS A 18 3.99 4.14 6.31
CA HIS A 18 5.14 3.58 5.63
C HIS A 18 5.27 2.11 6.03
N PHE A 19 5.07 1.20 5.09
CA PHE A 19 5.24 -0.24 5.26
C PHE A 19 6.50 -0.69 4.51
N ASN A 20 7.53 -1.15 5.22
CA ASN A 20 8.81 -1.44 4.60
C ASN A 20 9.45 -2.73 5.11
N PRO A 21 9.19 -3.87 4.44
CA PRO A 21 9.95 -5.10 4.59
C PRO A 21 11.41 -4.91 4.14
N ARG A 22 12.35 -5.22 5.03
CA ARG A 22 13.80 -5.13 4.80
C ARG A 22 14.42 -6.52 4.93
N PHE A 23 15.17 -6.93 3.90
CA PHE A 23 15.96 -8.17 3.88
C PHE A 23 17.45 -7.87 4.06
N ASP A 24 17.82 -7.37 5.23
CA ASP A 24 19.14 -6.83 5.53
C ASP A 24 19.96 -7.70 6.51
N GLY A 25 19.57 -8.97 6.67
CA GLY A 25 20.22 -9.93 7.59
C GLY A 25 19.69 -9.83 9.03
N TRP A 26 19.01 -8.74 9.35
CA TRP A 26 18.16 -8.58 10.55
C TRP A 26 16.74 -8.32 10.09
N ASP A 27 16.24 -9.26 9.30
CA ASP A 27 15.00 -9.16 8.56
C ASP A 27 13.85 -8.72 9.47
N LYS A 28 13.10 -7.73 9.00
CA LYS A 28 12.05 -7.06 9.75
C LYS A 28 11.14 -6.30 8.80
N VAL A 29 9.91 -6.07 9.25
CA VAL A 29 9.03 -5.09 8.65
C VAL A 29 9.03 -3.85 9.53
N VAL A 30 9.39 -2.71 8.93
CA VAL A 30 9.34 -1.41 9.58
C VAL A 30 8.04 -0.72 9.22
N PHE A 31 7.41 -0.14 10.23
CA PHE A 31 6.23 0.70 10.13
C PHE A 31 6.56 2.08 10.67
N ASN A 32 6.11 3.13 9.97
CA ASN A 32 6.25 4.48 10.49
C ASN A 32 5.27 5.46 9.81
N THR A 33 5.27 6.70 10.31
CA THR A 33 4.62 7.86 9.71
C THR A 33 5.69 8.91 9.44
N PHE A 34 5.61 9.58 8.30
CA PHE A 34 6.36 10.80 8.01
C PHE A 34 5.39 11.95 8.04
N GLN A 35 5.60 12.94 8.90
CA GLN A 35 4.74 14.11 8.98
C GLN A 35 5.54 15.35 9.36
N ASN A 36 5.11 16.50 8.84
CA ASN A 36 5.74 17.79 9.12
C ASN A 36 7.25 17.80 8.84
N GLY A 37 7.68 17.07 7.79
CA GLY A 37 9.08 17.02 7.38
C GLY A 37 9.98 16.04 8.15
N SER A 38 9.44 15.21 9.04
CA SER A 38 10.22 14.23 9.80
C SER A 38 9.54 12.87 9.94
N TRP A 39 10.37 11.83 10.07
CA TRP A 39 9.90 10.50 10.48
C TRP A 39 9.61 10.46 11.98
N GLU A 40 8.49 9.86 12.34
CA GLU A 40 8.11 9.59 13.73
C GLU A 40 8.88 8.37 14.29
N GLY A 41 8.47 7.87 15.46
CA GLY A 41 9.08 6.67 16.06
C GLY A 41 8.81 5.40 15.25
N GLU A 42 9.85 4.69 14.82
CA GLU A 42 9.72 3.42 14.08
C GLU A 42 9.08 2.33 14.96
N GLU A 43 8.10 1.61 14.39
CA GLU A 43 7.62 0.32 14.90
C GLU A 43 8.27 -0.80 14.08
N LYS A 44 8.79 -1.83 14.75
CA LYS A 44 9.56 -2.91 14.11
C LYS A 44 8.98 -4.26 14.47
N LYS A 45 8.48 -4.98 13.48
CA LYS A 45 8.12 -6.39 13.62
C LYS A 45 9.24 -7.26 13.04
N ARG A 46 9.88 -8.08 13.89
CA ARG A 46 11.01 -8.95 13.50
C ARG A 46 10.60 -10.21 12.73
N GLU A 47 9.31 -10.49 12.68
CA GLU A 47 8.78 -11.54 11.82
C GLU A 47 8.79 -11.06 10.36
N MET A 48 9.20 -11.93 9.44
CA MET A 48 9.25 -11.65 8.01
C MET A 48 8.20 -12.50 7.28
N PRO A 49 7.06 -11.91 6.85
CA PRO A 49 5.99 -12.67 6.21
C PRO A 49 6.20 -12.85 4.70
N PHE A 50 7.31 -12.34 4.16
CA PHE A 50 7.68 -12.40 2.75
C PHE A 50 8.91 -13.28 2.54
N ARG A 51 9.00 -13.93 1.38
CA ARG A 51 10.15 -14.74 1.00
C ARG A 51 10.65 -14.30 -0.37
N LYS A 52 11.97 -14.17 -0.50
CA LYS A 52 12.61 -13.81 -1.78
C LYS A 52 12.34 -14.93 -2.80
N GLY A 53 11.99 -14.54 -4.02
CA GLY A 53 11.58 -15.44 -5.10
C GLY A 53 10.14 -15.92 -5.02
N GLU A 54 9.34 -15.50 -4.03
CA GLU A 54 7.97 -15.97 -3.84
C GLU A 54 6.92 -14.90 -4.07
N ASP A 55 5.74 -15.37 -4.46
CA ASP A 55 4.55 -14.55 -4.58
C ASP A 55 3.98 -14.20 -3.20
N PHE A 56 3.29 -13.07 -3.12
CA PHE A 56 2.57 -12.66 -1.93
C PHE A 56 1.24 -12.00 -2.26
N GLU A 57 0.34 -12.03 -1.28
CA GLU A 57 -0.82 -11.16 -1.19
C GLU A 57 -0.70 -10.29 0.07
N LEU A 58 -0.68 -8.98 -0.12
CA LEU A 58 -0.72 -7.98 0.94
C LEU A 58 -2.10 -7.32 0.92
N ILE A 59 -2.79 -7.37 2.06
CA ILE A 59 -4.09 -6.71 2.25
C ILE A 59 -3.94 -5.68 3.37
N ILE A 60 -4.27 -4.43 3.07
CA ILE A 60 -4.32 -3.33 4.02
C ILE A 60 -5.79 -2.94 4.19
N ILE A 61 -6.34 -3.20 5.38
CA ILE A 61 -7.71 -2.85 5.74
C ILE A 61 -7.65 -1.59 6.60
N VAL A 62 -8.32 -0.53 6.17
CA VAL A 62 -8.46 0.70 6.95
C VAL A 62 -9.62 0.51 7.91
N ASN A 63 -9.35 0.38 9.20
CA ASN A 63 -10.37 0.32 10.24
C ASN A 63 -10.33 1.60 11.11
N GLN A 64 -11.13 1.65 12.18
CA GLN A 64 -11.21 2.83 13.04
C GLN A 64 -9.94 3.05 13.86
N ASP A 65 -9.24 1.97 14.23
CA ASP A 65 -8.07 2.03 15.09
C ASP A 65 -6.77 2.27 14.30
N GLY A 66 -6.70 1.78 13.07
CA GLY A 66 -5.47 1.78 12.29
C GLY A 66 -5.56 1.12 10.91
N TYR A 67 -4.39 0.74 10.43
CA TYR A 67 -4.20 -0.06 9.23
C TYR A 67 -3.92 -1.50 9.63
N GLN A 68 -4.91 -2.38 9.45
CA GLN A 68 -4.75 -3.81 9.68
C GLN A 68 -4.11 -4.45 8.45
N ILE A 69 -2.97 -5.08 8.67
CA ILE A 69 -2.11 -5.66 7.66
C ILE A 69 -2.26 -7.16 7.70
N ASN A 70 -2.67 -7.74 6.58
CA ASN A 70 -2.70 -9.18 6.39
C ASN A 70 -1.75 -9.54 5.25
N VAL A 71 -0.98 -10.62 5.44
CA VAL A 71 -0.09 -11.15 4.41
C VAL A 71 -0.39 -12.63 4.23
N ASN A 72 -0.63 -13.04 2.99
CA ASN A 72 -0.91 -14.44 2.63
C ASN A 72 -2.04 -15.08 3.44
N GLY A 73 -3.13 -14.31 3.67
CA GLY A 73 -4.30 -14.76 4.40
C GLY A 73 -4.17 -14.76 5.93
N GLN A 74 -3.04 -14.31 6.48
CA GLN A 74 -2.82 -14.23 7.93
C GLN A 74 -2.70 -12.78 8.40
N GLU A 75 -3.29 -12.47 9.55
CA GLU A 75 -3.09 -11.17 10.19
C GLU A 75 -1.64 -11.03 10.64
N PHE A 76 -1.00 -9.97 10.18
CA PHE A 76 0.41 -9.73 10.43
C PHE A 76 0.62 -8.61 11.45
N TYR A 77 -0.06 -7.48 11.31
CA TYR A 77 0.16 -6.33 12.18
C TYR A 77 -1.01 -5.33 12.14
N LEU A 78 -1.22 -4.60 13.22
CA LEU A 78 -2.10 -3.44 13.27
C LEU A 78 -1.25 -2.21 13.55
N PHE A 79 -1.07 -1.34 12.54
CA PHE A 79 -0.41 -0.05 12.74
C PHE A 79 -1.47 1.00 13.09
N GLN A 80 -1.45 1.51 14.32
CA GLN A 80 -2.43 2.49 14.79
C GLN A 80 -2.33 3.80 14.01
N HIS A 81 -3.47 4.45 13.78
CA HIS A 81 -3.49 5.75 13.09
C HIS A 81 -2.74 6.81 13.91
N ARG A 82 -1.69 7.38 13.32
CA ARG A 82 -0.99 8.56 13.87
C ARG A 82 -1.50 9.88 13.30
N MET A 83 -2.30 9.81 12.23
CA MET A 83 -2.98 10.93 11.60
C MET A 83 -4.28 10.47 10.93
N PRO A 84 -5.22 11.39 10.61
CA PRO A 84 -6.48 11.03 9.98
C PRO A 84 -6.28 10.32 8.63
N CYS A 85 -6.86 9.14 8.48
CA CYS A 85 -6.72 8.34 7.26
C CYS A 85 -7.35 9.04 6.04
N GLU A 86 -8.31 9.94 6.25
CA GLU A 86 -9.00 10.74 5.25
C GLU A 86 -8.07 11.71 4.51
N ARG A 87 -6.89 12.02 5.09
CA ARG A 87 -5.86 12.82 4.40
C ARG A 87 -5.16 12.01 3.30
N VAL A 88 -5.17 10.68 3.37
CA VAL A 88 -4.49 9.82 2.42
C VAL A 88 -5.25 9.81 1.10
N ASN A 89 -4.52 10.12 0.02
CA ASN A 89 -5.07 10.17 -1.32
C ASN A 89 -4.15 9.56 -2.38
N THR A 90 -2.96 9.06 -2.02
CA THR A 90 -2.00 8.48 -2.96
C THR A 90 -1.42 7.19 -2.40
N LEU A 91 -1.25 6.20 -3.29
CA LEU A 91 -0.53 4.97 -3.03
C LEU A 91 0.79 4.99 -3.80
N ASP A 92 1.89 4.89 -3.07
CA ASP A 92 3.25 4.83 -3.60
C ASP A 92 3.88 3.47 -3.25
N ILE A 93 4.48 2.81 -4.24
CA ILE A 93 5.14 1.51 -4.10
C ILE A 93 6.48 1.58 -4.81
N THR A 94 7.56 1.35 -4.06
CA THR A 94 8.93 1.45 -4.55
C THR A 94 9.82 0.34 -3.99
N GLY A 95 11.04 0.21 -4.51
CA GLY A 95 11.99 -0.84 -4.10
C GLY A 95 11.81 -2.15 -4.86
N ASP A 96 12.39 -3.22 -4.32
CA ASP A 96 12.54 -4.53 -4.96
C ASP A 96 11.24 -5.34 -4.87
N VAL A 97 10.29 -5.06 -5.76
CA VAL A 97 9.01 -5.78 -5.86
C VAL A 97 8.48 -5.76 -7.29
N ILE A 98 7.80 -6.84 -7.67
CA ILE A 98 7.02 -6.92 -8.91
C ILE A 98 5.54 -6.93 -8.52
N ILE A 99 4.75 -5.99 -9.04
CA ILE A 99 3.31 -5.94 -8.79
C ILE A 99 2.58 -6.67 -9.93
N LYS A 100 1.80 -7.69 -9.57
CA LYS A 100 0.98 -8.47 -10.53
C LYS A 100 -0.43 -7.92 -10.62
N SER A 101 -1.00 -7.48 -9.50
CA SER A 101 -2.31 -6.83 -9.49
C SER A 101 -2.47 -5.90 -8.29
N LEU A 102 -3.31 -4.88 -8.45
CA LEU A 102 -3.60 -3.87 -7.46
C LEU A 102 -5.10 -3.58 -7.49
N ASN A 103 -5.78 -3.77 -6.36
CA ASN A 103 -7.21 -3.53 -6.23
C ASN A 103 -7.50 -2.70 -4.99
N ILE A 104 -8.42 -1.74 -5.12
CA ILE A 104 -8.91 -0.94 -4.00
C ILE A 104 -10.42 -1.10 -3.96
N ILE A 105 -10.94 -1.62 -2.85
CA ILE A 105 -12.35 -1.94 -2.67
C ILE A 105 -12.89 -1.27 -1.40
N GLY A 106 -14.22 -1.23 -1.26
CA GLY A 106 -14.90 -0.53 -0.17
C GLY A 106 -14.92 0.99 -0.37
N GLY A 107 -15.43 1.74 0.61
CA GLY A 107 -15.60 3.20 0.51
C GLY A 107 -16.88 3.60 -0.22
N GLY A 108 -18.02 3.15 0.30
CA GLY A 108 -19.32 3.61 -0.18
C GLY A 108 -19.54 5.07 0.21
N ALA A 109 -19.35 5.99 -0.73
CA ALA A 109 -20.17 7.18 -0.77
C ALA A 109 -21.48 6.79 -1.48
N GLY A 110 -22.57 6.69 -0.72
CA GLY A 110 -23.90 6.78 -1.30
C GLY A 110 -24.04 8.14 -1.98
N GLY A 111 -24.31 8.15 -3.28
CA GLY A 111 -24.45 9.37 -4.07
C GLY A 111 -24.13 9.12 -5.52
N GLY A 112 -25.08 8.52 -6.25
CA GLY A 112 -24.97 8.35 -7.69
C GLY A 112 -24.84 9.70 -8.41
N MET A 113 -24.01 9.73 -9.44
CA MET A 113 -24.07 10.74 -10.48
C MET A 113 -24.17 9.99 -11.80
N PRO A 114 -25.34 9.99 -12.47
CA PRO A 114 -25.48 9.37 -13.78
C PRO A 114 -24.92 10.32 -14.84
N GLY A 115 -23.88 9.87 -15.54
CA GLY A 115 -23.53 10.36 -16.87
C GLY A 115 -22.35 11.33 -16.94
N CYS A 116 -21.21 10.81 -17.39
CA CYS A 116 -20.62 11.27 -18.64
C CYS A 116 -19.77 10.14 -19.23
N GLY A 117 -20.00 9.86 -20.51
CA GLY A 117 -19.37 8.75 -21.23
C GLY A 117 -17.89 9.01 -21.48
N GLY A 118 -17.13 7.91 -21.49
CA GLY A 118 -15.73 7.87 -21.88
C GLY A 118 -15.35 6.45 -22.22
N GLN A 119 -15.56 6.09 -23.48
CA GLN A 119 -15.10 4.85 -24.09
C GLN A 119 -13.57 4.77 -24.04
N GLN A 120 -13.02 3.78 -23.34
CA GLN A 120 -11.73 3.15 -23.61
C GLN A 120 -11.91 1.70 -23.11
N GLY A 121 -11.80 0.64 -23.90
CA GLY A 121 -11.03 0.40 -25.10
C GLY A 121 -10.65 -1.08 -24.96
N GLY A 122 -11.07 -1.91 -25.91
CA GLY A 122 -10.75 -3.34 -25.88
C GLY A 122 -9.23 -3.56 -25.90
N GLY A 123 -8.75 -4.37 -24.96
CA GLY A 123 -7.38 -4.86 -24.91
C GLY A 123 -7.35 -6.26 -24.30
N MET A 124 -6.85 -7.23 -25.06
CA MET A 124 -6.53 -8.59 -24.61
C MET A 124 -5.64 -8.59 -23.35
N PRO A 125 -5.67 -9.65 -22.52
CA PRO A 125 -4.93 -9.69 -21.25
C PRO A 125 -3.42 -9.89 -21.51
N GLY A 126 -2.70 -8.78 -21.60
CA GLY A 126 -1.24 -8.76 -21.59
C GLY A 126 -0.70 -8.86 -20.17
N TYR A 127 0.30 -9.71 -19.97
CA TYR A 127 1.08 -9.88 -18.74
C TYR A 127 1.80 -8.58 -18.31
N GLY A 128 1.08 -7.61 -17.77
CA GLY A 128 1.67 -6.35 -17.32
C GLY A 128 0.90 -5.80 -16.12
N GLY A 129 1.25 -6.23 -14.92
CA GLY A 129 0.82 -5.54 -13.71
C GLY A 129 1.45 -4.13 -13.62
N PRO A 130 1.08 -3.32 -12.62
CA PRO A 130 1.64 -1.99 -12.43
C PRO A 130 3.18 -2.00 -12.38
N VAL A 131 3.80 -1.06 -13.09
CA VAL A 131 5.27 -0.90 -13.11
C VAL A 131 5.74 -0.21 -11.83
N VAL A 132 6.85 -0.69 -11.25
CA VAL A 132 7.50 -0.12 -10.07
C VAL A 132 8.70 0.73 -10.51
N PRO A 133 8.88 1.98 -10.01
CA PRO A 133 8.08 2.65 -8.98
C PRO A 133 6.66 2.97 -9.46
N TYR A 134 5.68 2.67 -8.61
CA TYR A 134 4.26 2.95 -8.84
C TYR A 134 3.83 4.06 -7.91
N SER A 135 3.31 5.17 -8.45
CA SER A 135 2.63 6.18 -7.64
C SER A 135 1.36 6.62 -8.37
N ASN A 136 0.22 6.50 -7.70
CA ASN A 136 -1.04 6.96 -8.27
C ASN A 136 -2.05 7.36 -7.19
N MET A 137 -2.98 8.24 -7.57
CA MET A 137 -4.07 8.67 -6.71
C MET A 137 -5.00 7.49 -6.38
N ILE A 138 -5.50 7.47 -5.15
CA ILE A 138 -6.56 6.58 -4.68
C ILE A 138 -7.89 7.25 -5.02
N PRO A 139 -8.72 6.69 -5.91
CA PRO A 139 -9.98 7.32 -6.30
C PRO A 139 -10.91 7.54 -5.10
N GLY A 140 -11.22 8.81 -4.81
CA GLY A 140 -12.04 9.21 -3.65
C GLY A 140 -11.32 9.17 -2.30
N GLY A 141 -9.99 9.00 -2.29
CA GLY A 141 -9.18 8.94 -1.07
C GLY A 141 -9.43 7.68 -0.22
N LEU A 142 -8.78 7.64 0.94
CA LEU A 142 -9.07 6.63 1.96
C LEU A 142 -10.16 7.10 2.92
N THR A 143 -10.94 6.14 3.37
CA THR A 143 -11.90 6.25 4.47
C THR A 143 -11.81 4.96 5.27
N SER A 144 -12.36 4.93 6.48
CA SER A 144 -12.62 3.64 7.15
C SER A 144 -13.39 2.70 6.20
N LYS A 145 -13.13 1.40 6.31
CA LYS A 145 -13.68 0.31 5.47
C LYS A 145 -13.14 0.23 4.04
N ARG A 146 -12.16 1.05 3.66
CA ARG A 146 -11.39 0.82 2.43
C ARG A 146 -10.43 -0.35 2.64
N THR A 147 -10.23 -1.13 1.58
CA THR A 147 -9.27 -2.22 1.56
C THR A 147 -8.42 -2.12 0.30
N ILE A 148 -7.10 -2.15 0.48
CA ILE A 148 -6.11 -2.19 -0.59
C ILE A 148 -5.56 -3.62 -0.66
N ILE A 149 -5.59 -4.23 -1.84
CA ILE A 149 -5.09 -5.58 -2.09
C ILE A 149 -3.99 -5.47 -3.15
N ILE A 150 -2.79 -5.87 -2.76
CA ILE A 150 -1.60 -5.88 -3.61
C ILE A 150 -1.14 -7.32 -3.73
N ARG A 151 -1.13 -7.85 -4.96
CA ARG A 151 -0.51 -9.15 -5.24
C ARG A 151 0.76 -8.92 -6.05
N GLY A 152 1.84 -9.56 -5.63
CA GLY A 152 3.14 -9.34 -6.21
C GLY A 152 4.10 -10.50 -5.99
N MET A 153 5.36 -10.28 -6.32
CA MET A 153 6.47 -11.18 -6.04
C MET A 153 7.63 -10.35 -5.50
N VAL A 154 8.32 -10.89 -4.49
CA VAL A 154 9.62 -10.36 -4.05
C VAL A 154 10.72 -11.01 -4.90
N PRO A 155 11.54 -10.26 -5.65
CA PRO A 155 12.61 -10.85 -6.44
C PRO A 155 13.65 -11.61 -5.59
N PRO A 156 14.32 -12.66 -6.12
CA PRO A 156 15.34 -13.41 -5.37
C PRO A 156 16.49 -12.56 -4.80
N GLY A 157 16.85 -11.48 -5.48
CA GLY A 157 17.92 -10.55 -5.09
C GLY A 157 17.46 -9.34 -4.25
N ALA A 158 16.21 -9.32 -3.79
CA ALA A 158 15.64 -8.17 -3.09
C ALA A 158 16.38 -7.87 -1.79
N ASN A 159 16.61 -6.58 -1.51
CA ASN A 159 17.15 -6.10 -0.24
C ASN A 159 16.17 -5.15 0.45
N ARG A 160 15.56 -4.22 -0.30
CA ARG A 160 14.65 -3.22 0.28
C ARG A 160 13.52 -2.81 -0.61
#